data_AF-A0A0H4TX96-F1
#
_entry.id   AF-A0A0H4TX96-F1
#
_cell.length_a   1.000
_cell.length_b   1.000
_cell.length_c   1.000
_cell.angle_alpha   90.00
_cell.angle_beta   90.00
_cell.angle_gamma   90.00
#
_symmetry.space_group_name_H-M   'P 1'
#
loop_
_entity.id
_entity.type
_entity.pdbx_description
1 polymer ?
#
loop_
_entity_poly.entity_id
_entity_poly.type
_entity_poly.pdbx_seq_one_letter_code
_entity_poly.pdbx_strand_id
1 'polypeptide(L)'
;MKTLKSSSGMTLVETLIYAALISIIIGMIVSVAFQIISSNSGLSDIIFLEEEANFLLRKFEWAASGASSVNSPGSGSSSSSTLSLNKFEVEAGENPLVFSFTDGAILIQRGGGLPVPLNSAFITVENATFTHIAATGTAPGGILTELSLRNTSSNNPRNYSITTYLRQ
;
A
#
# COMPACT_ATOMS: atom_id res chain seq x y z
N MET A 1 28.99 -22.33 -68.29
CA MET A 1 27.75 -21.66 -68.72
C MET A 1 26.81 -21.62 -67.50
N LYS A 2 26.60 -20.46 -66.88
CA LYS A 2 25.76 -20.31 -65.68
C LYS A 2 24.32 -20.04 -66.12
N THR A 3 23.40 -20.94 -65.81
CA THR A 3 21.97 -20.77 -66.06
C THR A 3 21.38 -19.87 -64.98
N LEU A 4 20.81 -18.73 -65.39
CA LEU A 4 20.09 -17.83 -64.50
C LEU A 4 18.71 -18.43 -64.22
N LYS A 5 18.41 -18.70 -62.95
CA LYS A 5 17.13 -19.24 -62.49
C LYS A 5 16.07 -18.16 -62.56
N SER A 6 15.00 -18.38 -63.31
CA SER A 6 13.84 -17.47 -63.39
C SER A 6 13.11 -17.46 -62.04
N SER A 7 12.87 -16.27 -61.48
CA SER A 7 12.04 -16.06 -60.29
C SER A 7 10.59 -15.91 -60.74
N SER A 8 9.73 -16.86 -60.37
CA SER A 8 8.29 -16.79 -60.69
C SER A 8 7.66 -15.60 -59.97
N GLY A 9 6.93 -14.75 -60.72
CA GLY A 9 6.20 -13.62 -60.15
C GLY A 9 4.99 -14.07 -59.30
N MET A 10 4.69 -13.29 -58.27
CA MET A 10 3.53 -13.49 -57.37
C MET A 10 2.21 -13.26 -58.11
N THR A 11 1.19 -14.07 -57.80
CA THR A 11 -0.15 -13.87 -58.36
C THR A 11 -0.96 -12.85 -57.56
N LEU A 12 -1.93 -12.18 -58.21
CA LEU A 12 -2.81 -11.21 -57.54
C LEU A 12 -3.62 -11.85 -56.41
N VAL A 13 -4.08 -13.08 -56.62
CA VAL A 13 -4.84 -13.87 -55.63
C VAL A 13 -4.00 -14.21 -54.40
N GLU A 14 -2.74 -14.61 -54.61
CA GLU A 14 -1.80 -14.90 -53.51
C GLU A 14 -1.52 -13.67 -52.65
N THR A 15 -1.38 -12.49 -53.29
CA THR A 15 -1.22 -11.22 -52.58
C THR A 15 -2.45 -10.88 -51.72
N LEU A 16 -3.65 -11.14 -52.22
CA LEU A 16 -4.91 -10.90 -51.50
C LEU A 16 -5.05 -11.84 -50.29
N ILE A 17 -4.71 -13.12 -50.45
CA ILE A 17 -4.74 -14.12 -49.38
C ILE A 17 -3.74 -13.74 -48.28
N TYR A 18 -2.52 -13.32 -48.65
CA TYR A 18 -1.52 -12.89 -47.69
C TYR A 18 -1.92 -11.59 -46.97
N ALA A 19 -2.51 -10.62 -47.67
CA ALA A 19 -3.02 -9.41 -47.05
C ALA A 19 -4.14 -9.71 -46.02
N ALA A 20 -5.06 -10.62 -46.37
CA ALA A 20 -6.12 -11.05 -45.45
C ALA A 20 -5.54 -11.74 -44.21
N LEU A 21 -4.60 -12.67 -44.40
CA LEU A 21 -3.97 -13.39 -43.29
C LEU A 21 -3.16 -12.45 -42.39
N ILE A 22 -2.42 -11.51 -42.97
CA ILE A 22 -1.68 -10.47 -42.23
C ILE A 22 -2.65 -9.58 -41.42
N SER A 23 -3.77 -9.17 -42.01
CA SER A 23 -4.75 -8.33 -41.31
C SER A 23 -5.33 -9.02 -40.06
N ILE A 24 -5.61 -10.32 -40.14
CA ILE A 24 -6.08 -11.14 -39.02
C ILE A 24 -5.00 -11.21 -37.93
N ILE A 25 -3.74 -11.46 -38.31
CA ILE A 25 -2.62 -11.53 -37.36
C ILE A 25 -2.42 -10.18 -36.66
N ILE A 26 -2.41 -9.08 -37.40
CA ILE A 26 -2.25 -7.73 -36.83
C ILE A 26 -3.42 -7.42 -35.88
N GLY A 27 -4.65 -7.76 -36.24
CA GLY A 27 -5.82 -7.56 -35.39
C GLY A 27 -5.71 -8.29 -34.04
N MET A 28 -5.19 -9.52 -34.05
CA MET A 28 -4.94 -10.27 -32.82
C MET A 28 -3.84 -9.62 -31.96
N ILE A 29 -2.72 -9.24 -32.58
CA ILE A 29 -1.59 -8.61 -31.87
C ILE A 29 -2.03 -7.31 -31.19
N VAL A 30 -2.77 -6.45 -31.91
CA VAL A 30 -3.26 -5.18 -31.39
C VAL A 30 -4.22 -5.40 -30.22
N SER A 31 -5.13 -6.38 -30.32
CA SER A 31 -6.06 -6.70 -29.23
C SER A 31 -5.34 -7.13 -27.96
N VAL A 32 -4.34 -8.01 -28.09
CA VAL A 32 -3.51 -8.44 -26.94
C VAL A 32 -2.73 -7.26 -26.36
N ALA A 33 -2.16 -6.40 -27.19
CA ALA A 33 -1.43 -5.22 -26.73
C ALA A 33 -2.31 -4.27 -25.91
N PHE A 34 -3.54 -4.00 -26.37
CA PHE A 34 -4.49 -3.19 -25.62
C PHE A 34 -4.84 -3.79 -24.26
N GLN A 35 -5.06 -5.10 -24.20
CA GLN A 35 -5.39 -5.79 -22.96
C GLN A 35 -4.24 -5.70 -21.92
N ILE A 36 -2.99 -5.77 -22.37
CA ILE A 36 -1.82 -5.60 -21.50
C ILE A 36 -1.74 -4.16 -20.98
N ILE A 37 -1.91 -3.17 -21.86
CA ILE A 37 -1.85 -1.75 -21.48
C ILE A 37 -2.94 -1.40 -20.47
N SER A 38 -4.18 -1.86 -20.70
CA SER A 38 -5.29 -1.59 -19.77
C SER A 38 -5.06 -2.22 -18.39
N SER A 39 -4.44 -3.41 -18.35
CA SER A 39 -4.16 -4.13 -17.10
C SER A 39 -3.11 -3.43 -16.22
N ASN A 40 -2.17 -2.68 -16.81
CA ASN A 40 -1.10 -2.01 -16.06
C ASN A 40 -1.60 -0.87 -15.16
N SER A 41 -2.68 -0.18 -15.54
CA SER A 41 -3.21 0.96 -14.77
C SER A 41 -3.66 0.56 -13.36
N GLY A 42 -4.44 -0.53 -13.25
CA GLY A 42 -4.89 -1.04 -11.96
C GLY A 42 -3.78 -1.63 -11.08
N LEU A 43 -2.71 -2.14 -11.69
CA LEU A 43 -1.55 -2.65 -10.94
C LEU A 43 -0.79 -1.53 -10.23
N SER A 44 -0.64 -0.37 -10.88
CA SER A 44 0.03 0.77 -10.27
C SER A 44 -0.71 1.27 -9.02
N ASP A 45 -2.03 1.36 -9.08
CA ASP A 45 -2.86 1.82 -7.95
C ASP A 45 -2.78 0.88 -6.74
N ILE A 46 -2.68 -0.44 -7.00
CA ILE A 46 -2.50 -1.44 -5.95
C ILE A 46 -1.10 -1.30 -5.34
N ILE A 47 -0.06 -1.12 -6.15
CA ILE A 47 1.31 -0.95 -5.65
C ILE A 47 1.40 0.28 -4.74
N PHE A 48 0.86 1.42 -5.15
CA PHE A 48 0.87 2.63 -4.32
C PHE A 48 0.14 2.43 -2.98
N LEU A 49 -1.01 1.75 -3.00
CA LEU A 49 -1.76 1.44 -1.78
C LEU A 49 -0.97 0.53 -0.83
N GLU A 50 -0.30 -0.49 -1.36
CA GLU A 50 0.54 -1.42 -0.58
C GLU A 50 1.79 -0.71 -0.02
N GLU A 51 2.44 0.16 -0.78
CA GLU A 51 3.58 0.95 -0.32
C GLU A 51 3.20 1.90 0.80
N GLU A 52 2.04 2.57 0.68
CA GLU A 52 1.51 3.45 1.70
C GLU A 52 1.14 2.70 2.98
N ALA A 53 0.46 1.55 2.85
CA ALA A 53 0.15 0.67 3.97
C ALA A 53 1.42 0.27 4.71
N ASN A 54 2.43 -0.20 3.97
CA ASN A 54 3.72 -0.57 4.52
C ASN A 54 4.45 0.59 5.20
N PHE A 55 4.35 1.81 4.65
CA PHE A 55 4.92 3.00 5.27
C PHE A 55 4.27 3.30 6.64
N LEU A 56 2.93 3.30 6.70
CA LEU A 56 2.18 3.53 7.92
C LEU A 56 2.46 2.45 8.98
N LEU A 57 2.38 1.17 8.59
CA LEU A 57 2.64 0.04 9.50
C LEU A 57 4.06 0.09 10.08
N ARG A 58 5.07 0.35 9.26
CA ARG A 58 6.46 0.52 9.74
C ARG A 58 6.61 1.73 10.65
N LYS A 59 5.85 2.80 10.42
CA LYS A 59 5.88 3.98 11.29
C LYS A 59 5.29 3.68 12.66
N PHE A 60 4.20 2.90 12.72
CA PHE A 60 3.63 2.43 13.98
C PHE A 60 4.56 1.43 14.68
N GLU A 61 5.17 0.52 13.93
CA GLU A 61 6.16 -0.41 14.48
C GLU A 61 7.35 0.33 15.07
N TRP A 62 7.89 1.33 14.37
CA TRP A 62 8.95 2.20 14.89
C TRP A 62 8.54 2.94 16.16
N ALA A 63 7.28 3.39 16.25
CA ALA A 63 6.80 4.09 17.43
C ALA A 63 6.60 3.16 18.63
N ALA A 64 6.07 1.95 18.40
CA ALA A 64 5.83 0.95 19.42
C ALA A 64 7.12 0.24 19.87
N SER A 65 8.07 0.01 18.97
CA SER A 65 9.39 -0.51 19.32
C SER A 65 10.16 0.52 20.15
N GLY A 66 10.64 0.13 21.34
CA GLY A 66 11.33 1.06 22.25
C GLY A 66 10.41 2.10 22.91
N ALA A 67 9.09 1.87 22.90
CA ALA A 67 8.16 2.65 23.71
C ALA A 67 8.43 2.41 25.20
N SER A 68 8.58 3.49 25.98
CA SER A 68 8.76 3.44 27.43
C SER A 68 7.45 3.22 28.16
N SER A 69 6.37 3.83 27.67
CA SER A 69 5.02 3.64 28.19
C SER A 69 3.97 3.93 27.14
N VAL A 70 2.83 3.26 27.23
CA VAL A 70 1.65 3.51 26.39
C VAL A 70 0.62 4.22 27.25
N ASN A 71 0.28 5.47 26.89
CA ASN A 71 -0.70 6.28 27.62
C ASN A 71 -2.13 5.95 27.18
N SER A 72 -2.32 5.65 25.89
CA SER A 72 -3.60 5.26 25.31
C SER A 72 -3.35 4.40 24.06
N PRO A 73 -4.08 3.29 23.83
CA PRO A 73 -5.08 2.72 24.71
C PRO A 73 -4.47 2.15 26.01
N GLY A 74 -5.26 2.17 27.09
CA GLY A 74 -4.86 1.58 28.37
C GLY A 74 -4.54 0.08 28.21
N SER A 75 -3.69 -0.47 29.07
CA SER A 75 -3.29 -1.88 29.01
C SER A 75 -4.48 -2.82 29.02
N GLY A 76 -4.58 -3.73 28.05
CA GLY A 76 -5.70 -4.66 27.93
C GLY A 76 -6.99 -4.03 27.38
N SER A 77 -6.96 -2.75 27.00
CA SER A 77 -8.07 -2.09 26.33
C SER A 77 -8.09 -2.44 24.86
N SER A 78 -9.26 -2.86 24.39
CA SER A 78 -9.55 -3.08 22.98
C SER A 78 -9.84 -1.75 22.29
N SER A 79 -9.23 -1.54 21.12
CA SER A 79 -9.68 -0.64 20.06
C SER A 79 -9.90 0.83 20.44
N SER A 80 -8.88 1.65 20.18
CA SER A 80 -8.93 3.11 20.18
C SER A 80 -8.57 3.66 18.80
N SER A 81 -9.15 4.78 18.38
CA SER A 81 -8.74 5.52 17.17
C SER A 81 -7.49 6.36 17.38
N THR A 82 -6.99 6.43 18.62
CA THR A 82 -5.82 7.20 19.02
C THR A 82 -4.83 6.31 19.77
N LEU A 83 -3.57 6.34 19.34
CA LEU A 83 -2.43 5.73 20.02
C LEU A 83 -1.53 6.84 20.56
N SER A 84 -1.36 6.88 21.88
CA SER A 84 -0.42 7.76 22.57
C SER A 84 0.60 6.93 23.32
N LEU A 85 1.88 7.16 23.02
CA LEU A 85 3.00 6.47 23.68
C LEU A 85 4.15 7.43 23.93
N ASN A 86 4.98 7.10 24.91
CA ASN A 86 6.27 7.73 25.12
C ASN A 86 7.36 6.78 24.62
N LYS A 87 8.43 7.33 24.03
CA LYS A 87 9.56 6.55 23.47
C LYS A 87 10.86 7.00 24.11
N PHE A 88 11.73 6.05 24.46
CA PHE A 88 13.02 6.35 25.13
C PHE A 88 13.99 7.15 24.25
N GLU A 89 13.98 6.88 22.95
CA GLU A 89 14.93 7.45 21.98
C GLU A 89 14.49 8.82 21.44
N VAL A 90 13.42 9.40 22.00
CA VAL A 90 12.84 10.68 21.57
C VAL A 90 13.02 11.70 22.69
N GLU A 91 13.43 12.91 22.33
CA GLU A 91 13.59 14.04 23.26
C GLU A 91 12.33 14.25 24.11
N ALA A 92 12.50 14.61 25.38
CA ALA A 92 11.37 14.74 26.32
C ALA A 92 10.31 15.76 25.85
N GLY A 93 10.72 16.80 25.11
CA GLY A 93 9.80 17.80 24.53
C GLY A 93 9.00 17.31 23.32
N GLU A 94 9.39 16.20 22.69
CA GLU A 94 8.67 15.55 21.59
C GLU A 94 7.79 14.38 22.06
N ASN A 95 7.90 13.98 23.33
CA ASN A 95 7.01 13.02 23.96
C ASN A 95 5.77 13.75 24.53
N PRO A 96 4.57 13.13 24.50
CA PRO A 96 4.25 11.84 23.89
C PRO A 96 4.13 11.93 22.36
N LEU A 97 4.36 10.81 21.69
CA LEU A 97 3.96 10.61 20.30
C LEU A 97 2.48 10.21 20.27
N VAL A 98 1.66 11.01 19.60
CA VAL A 98 0.22 10.81 19.49
C VAL A 98 -0.13 10.58 18.02
N PHE A 99 -0.61 9.39 17.71
CA PHE A 99 -1.21 9.05 16.43
C PHE A 99 -2.72 9.12 16.58
N SER A 100 -3.37 9.90 15.74
CA SER A 100 -4.82 10.04 15.72
C SER A 100 -5.34 9.85 14.31
N PHE A 101 -6.55 9.32 14.19
CA PHE A 101 -7.25 9.19 12.94
C PHE A 101 -8.38 10.21 12.87
N THR A 102 -8.36 11.08 11.87
CA THR A 102 -9.38 12.11 11.64
C THR A 102 -9.43 12.46 10.16
N ASP A 103 -10.64 12.68 9.64
CA ASP A 103 -10.90 13.15 8.27
C ASP A 103 -10.17 12.36 7.16
N GLY A 104 -10.09 11.04 7.32
CA GLY A 104 -9.48 10.19 6.30
C GLY A 104 -7.95 10.16 6.32
N ALA A 105 -7.33 10.74 7.34
CA ALA A 105 -5.88 10.80 7.49
C ALA A 105 -5.41 10.29 8.85
N ILE A 106 -4.21 9.68 8.86
CA ILE A 106 -3.46 9.44 10.10
C ILE A 106 -2.64 10.69 10.37
N LEU A 107 -2.82 11.28 11.54
CA LEU A 107 -2.03 12.42 12.00
C LEU A 107 -1.05 11.97 13.07
N ILE A 108 0.18 12.50 13.02
CA ILE A 108 1.15 12.38 14.09
C ILE A 108 1.35 13.74 14.76
N GLN A 109 1.24 13.76 16.08
CA GLN A 109 1.61 14.87 16.94
C GLN A 109 2.75 14.44 17.84
N ARG A 110 3.73 15.32 18.03
CA ARG A 110 4.86 15.11 18.94
C ARG A 110 4.80 16.14 20.06
N GLY A 111 4.72 15.67 21.30
CA GLY A 111 4.56 16.54 22.47
C GLY A 111 3.39 17.50 22.31
N GLY A 112 3.64 18.79 22.53
CA GLY A 112 2.66 19.87 22.35
C GLY A 112 2.56 20.45 20.94
N GLY A 113 3.22 19.85 19.94
CA GLY A 113 3.22 20.34 18.56
C GLY A 113 1.88 20.21 17.84
N LEU A 114 1.77 20.79 16.65
CA LEU A 114 0.59 20.61 15.79
C LEU A 114 0.57 19.21 15.16
N PRO A 115 -0.60 18.57 15.02
CA PRO A 115 -0.74 17.32 14.28
C PRO A 115 -0.39 17.50 12.80
N VAL A 116 0.38 16.56 12.25
CA VAL A 116 0.79 16.55 10.83
C VAL A 116 0.29 15.27 10.17
N PRO A 117 -0.34 15.34 8.98
CA PRO A 117 -0.78 14.15 8.26
C PRO A 117 0.42 13.30 7.83
N LEU A 118 0.31 11.98 8.01
CA LEU A 118 1.30 10.99 7.62
C LEU A 118 1.03 10.38 6.25
N ASN A 119 -0.24 10.22 5.88
CA ASN A 119 -0.60 9.60 4.62
C ASN A 119 -0.63 10.62 3.46
N SER A 120 -0.41 10.10 2.27
CA SER A 120 -0.57 10.83 1.02
C SER A 120 -2.03 11.24 0.76
N ALA A 121 -2.23 12.36 0.08
CA ALA A 121 -3.56 12.85 -0.31
C ALA A 121 -4.29 11.92 -1.30
N PHE A 122 -3.58 11.00 -1.96
CA PHE A 122 -4.15 10.03 -2.89
C PHE A 122 -4.75 8.80 -2.20
N ILE A 123 -4.39 8.55 -0.93
CA ILE A 123 -4.85 7.42 -0.13
C ILE A 123 -5.68 7.93 1.05
N THR A 124 -6.90 7.45 1.15
CA THR A 124 -7.79 7.72 2.27
C THR A 124 -7.72 6.56 3.26
N VAL A 125 -7.53 6.90 4.53
CA VAL A 125 -7.67 5.95 5.63
C VAL A 125 -9.15 5.90 6.01
N GLU A 126 -9.78 4.74 5.91
CA GLU A 126 -11.18 4.56 6.26
C GLU A 126 -11.36 4.28 7.75
N ASN A 127 -10.42 3.50 8.30
CA ASN A 127 -10.46 3.11 9.69
C ASN A 127 -9.04 2.86 10.18
N ALA A 128 -8.79 3.23 11.44
CA ALA A 128 -7.58 2.88 12.14
C ALA A 128 -7.93 2.58 13.60
N THR A 129 -7.58 1.39 14.04
CA THR A 129 -7.79 0.94 15.41
C THR A 129 -6.50 0.42 16.01
N PHE A 130 -6.26 0.85 17.24
CA PHE A 130 -5.12 0.45 18.04
C PHE A 130 -5.63 -0.32 19.27
N THR A 131 -5.04 -1.48 19.54
CA THR A 131 -5.38 -2.32 20.68
C THR A 131 -4.12 -2.59 21.48
N HIS A 132 -4.17 -2.34 22.79
CA HIS A 132 -3.03 -2.59 23.66
C HIS A 132 -3.17 -3.96 24.31
N ILE A 133 -2.40 -4.91 23.81
CA ILE A 133 -2.28 -6.26 24.34
C ILE A 133 -1.41 -6.19 25.60
N ALA A 134 -1.99 -6.50 26.75
CA ALA A 134 -1.27 -6.53 28.02
C ALA A 134 -0.24 -7.68 28.04
N ALA A 135 0.90 -7.45 28.70
CA ALA A 135 1.86 -8.52 29.00
C ALA A 135 1.21 -9.55 29.93
N THR A 136 1.43 -10.84 29.67
CA THR A 136 0.88 -11.93 30.49
C THR A 136 1.96 -12.99 30.76
N GLY A 137 2.28 -13.21 32.04
CA GLY A 137 3.33 -14.14 32.43
C GLY A 137 4.68 -13.76 31.82
N THR A 138 5.18 -14.60 30.90
CA THR A 138 6.43 -14.38 30.15
C THR A 138 6.21 -13.74 28.76
N ALA A 139 4.97 -13.55 28.32
CA ALA A 139 4.66 -12.94 27.03
C ALA A 139 4.73 -11.40 27.12
N PRO A 140 5.52 -10.73 26.25
CA PRO A 140 5.58 -9.27 26.23
C PRO A 140 4.24 -8.68 25.79
N GLY A 141 3.94 -7.48 26.31
CA GLY A 141 2.82 -6.68 25.81
C GLY A 141 3.06 -6.25 24.37
N GLY A 142 2.00 -5.80 23.69
CA GLY A 142 2.08 -5.40 22.29
C GLY A 142 1.00 -4.41 21.91
N ILE A 143 1.20 -3.77 20.77
CA ILE A 143 0.18 -2.95 20.11
C ILE A 143 -0.24 -3.67 18.83
N LEU A 144 -1.51 -4.05 18.77
CA LEU A 144 -2.16 -4.47 17.54
C LEU A 144 -2.69 -3.21 16.84
N THR A 145 -2.24 -2.98 15.62
CA THR A 145 -2.71 -1.91 14.75
C THR A 145 -3.46 -2.52 13.59
N GLU A 146 -4.69 -2.07 13.37
CA GLU A 146 -5.52 -2.46 12.23
C GLU A 146 -5.87 -1.20 11.45
N LEU A 147 -5.70 -1.26 10.13
CA LEU A 147 -5.92 -0.15 9.22
C LEU A 147 -6.82 -0.62 8.08
N SER A 148 -7.70 0.27 7.63
CA SER A 148 -8.42 0.12 6.39
C SER A 148 -8.07 1.31 5.49
N LEU A 149 -7.53 1.03 4.31
CA LEU A 149 -7.01 2.03 3.38
C LEU A 149 -7.70 1.88 2.03
N ARG A 150 -7.91 3.00 1.35
CA ARG A 150 -8.50 3.04 0.02
C ARG A 150 -7.79 4.08 -0.84
N ASN A 151 -7.54 3.76 -2.10
CA ASN A 151 -7.12 4.77 -3.07
C ASN A 151 -8.33 5.65 -3.42
N THR A 152 -8.16 6.98 -3.44
CA THR A 152 -9.24 7.93 -3.79
C THR A 152 -9.87 7.68 -5.17
N SER A 153 -9.16 7.03 -6.10
CA SER A 153 -9.67 6.62 -7.41
C SER A 153 -10.48 5.32 -7.40
N SER A 154 -10.44 4.56 -6.30
CA SER A 154 -11.01 3.22 -6.15
C SER A 154 -12.06 3.19 -5.04
N ASN A 155 -13.09 2.36 -5.20
CA ASN A 155 -14.13 2.20 -4.17
C ASN A 155 -13.90 1.00 -3.23
N ASN A 156 -12.83 0.24 -3.42
CA ASN A 156 -12.57 -0.99 -2.67
C ASN A 156 -11.50 -0.75 -1.60
N PRO A 157 -11.88 -0.64 -0.30
CA PRO A 157 -10.92 -0.56 0.77
C PRO A 157 -10.21 -1.91 0.98
N ARG A 158 -8.96 -1.84 1.45
CA ARG A 158 -8.14 -2.98 1.84
C ARG A 158 -7.76 -2.87 3.30
N ASN A 159 -7.76 -4.00 3.98
CA ASN A 159 -7.47 -4.08 5.41
C ASN A 159 -6.07 -4.61 5.65
N TYR A 160 -5.38 -4.01 6.60
CA TYR A 160 -4.02 -4.34 7.01
C TYR A 160 -3.96 -4.46 8.53
N SER A 161 -3.14 -5.38 9.03
CA SER A 161 -3.00 -5.60 10.46
C SER A 161 -1.54 -5.95 10.79
N ILE A 162 -1.03 -5.38 11.88
CA ILE A 162 0.28 -5.71 12.44
C ILE A 162 0.23 -5.72 13.96
N THR A 163 0.87 -6.71 14.56
CA THR A 163 1.12 -6.74 16.01
C THR A 163 2.59 -6.42 16.25
N THR A 164 2.86 -5.30 16.90
CA THR A 164 4.21 -4.93 17.34
C THR A 164 4.36 -5.21 18.83
N TYR A 165 5.34 -6.03 19.20
CA TYR A 165 5.66 -6.28 20.60
C TYR A 165 6.44 -5.12 21.20
N LEU A 166 6.05 -4.73 22.41
CA LEU A 166 6.75 -3.74 23.23
C LEU A 166 7.98 -4.43 23.82
N ARG A 167 9.07 -4.45 23.06
CA ARG A 167 10.36 -4.97 23.54
C ARG A 167 11.01 -3.87 24.38
N GLN A 168 11.23 -4.19 25.66
CA GLN A 168 12.04 -3.41 26.60
C GLN A 168 13.52 -3.68 26.38
#